data_AF-A0A142JKE0-F1
#
_entry.id   AF-A0A142JKE0-F1
#
_cell.length_a   1.000
_cell.length_b   1.000
_cell.length_c   1.000
_cell.angle_alpha   90.00
_cell.angle_beta   90.00
_cell.angle_gamma   90.00
#
_symmetry.space_group_name_H-M   'P 1'
#
loop_
_entity.id
_entity.type
_entity.pdbx_description
1 polymer ?
#
loop_
_entity_poly.entity_id
_entity_poly.type
_entity_poly.pdbx_seq_one_letter_code
_entity_poly.pdbx_strand_id
1 'polypeptide(L)' 'MVFSDARRELREQIQLVAETERYDATLASDPSIVPSERALAERRRKGSRKAELLTKYELA' A
#
# COMPACT_ATOMS: atom_id res chain seq x y z
N MET A 1 13.27 -20.75 -7.14
CA MET A 1 13.46 -19.49 -6.40
C MET A 1 12.52 -18.37 -6.90
N VAL A 2 12.27 -18.23 -8.22
CA VAL A 2 11.33 -17.21 -8.75
C VAL A 2 9.90 -17.32 -8.18
N PHE A 3 9.37 -18.54 -8.03
CA PHE A 3 8.00 -18.75 -7.53
C PHE A 3 7.80 -18.35 -6.05
N SER A 4 8.83 -18.49 -5.22
CA SER A 4 8.78 -18.06 -3.81
C SER A 4 8.79 -16.53 -3.69
N ASP A 5 9.53 -15.85 -4.57
CA ASP A 5 9.57 -14.39 -4.59
C ASP A 5 8.23 -13.81 -5.08
N ALA A 6 7.67 -14.36 -6.16
CA ALA A 6 6.37 -13.95 -6.67
C ALA A 6 5.24 -14.15 -5.64
N ARG A 7 5.26 -15.28 -4.91
CA ARG A 7 4.27 -15.53 -3.84
C ARG A 7 4.42 -14.56 -2.66
N ARG A 8 5.65 -14.20 -2.29
CA ARG A 8 5.92 -13.20 -1.25
C ARG A 8 5.40 -11.83 -1.68
N GLU A 9 5.70 -11.43 -2.91
CA GLU A 9 5.29 -10.14 -3.47
C GLU A 9 3.78 -10.04 -3.67
N LEU A 10 3.10 -11.13 -4.04
CA LEU A 10 1.64 -11.17 -4.09
C LEU A 10 1.03 -10.95 -2.70
N ARG A 11 1.58 -11.58 -1.66
CA ARG A 11 1.12 -11.36 -0.27
C ARG A 11 1.37 -9.93 0.18
N GLU A 12 2.54 -9.39 -0.14
CA GLU A 12 2.87 -7.99 0.11
C GLU A 12 1.86 -7.06 -0.58
N GLN A 13 1.54 -7.30 -1.85
CA GLN A 13 0.58 -6.49 -2.59
C GLN A 13 -0.82 -6.52 -1.95
N ILE A 14 -1.31 -7.69 -1.54
CA ILE A 14 -2.60 -7.82 -0.83
C ILE A 14 -2.59 -7.01 0.46
N GLN A 15 -1.50 -7.07 1.23
CA GLN A 15 -1.35 -6.29 2.46
C GLN A 15 -1.32 -4.78 2.19
N LEU A 16 -0.54 -4.34 1.21
CA LEU A 16 -0.44 -2.93 0.83
C LEU A 16 -1.80 -2.36 0.44
N VAL A 17 -2.58 -3.09 -0.38
CA VAL A 17 -3.93 -2.68 -0.76
C VAL A 17 -4.81 -2.54 0.47
N ALA A 18 -4.93 -3.59 1.28
CA ALA A 18 -5.79 -3.59 2.47
C ALA A 18 -5.44 -2.46 3.46
N GLU A 19 -4.15 -2.18 3.66
CA GLU A 19 -3.71 -1.14 4.58
C GLU A 19 -3.95 0.26 4.01
N THR A 20 -3.68 0.50 2.72
CA THR A 20 -3.93 1.80 2.09
C THR A 20 -5.43 2.11 1.99
N GLU A 21 -6.26 1.13 1.64
CA GLU A 21 -7.71 1.31 1.57
C GLU A 21 -8.32 1.58 2.94
N ARG A 22 -7.87 0.85 3.98
CA ARG A 22 -8.33 1.12 5.35
C ARG A 22 -7.95 2.52 5.81
N TYR A 23 -6.72 2.95 5.50
CA TYR A 23 -6.27 4.31 5.81
C TYR A 23 -7.15 5.35 5.11
N ASP A 24 -7.34 5.21 3.79
CA ASP A 24 -8.13 6.15 3.00
C ASP A 24 -9.61 6.17 3.45
N ALA A 25 -10.19 5.00 3.75
CA ALA A 25 -11.54 4.88 4.30
C ALA A 25 -11.69 5.53 5.68
N THR A 26 -10.67 5.42 6.54
CA THR A 26 -10.68 6.05 7.87
C THR A 26 -10.74 7.56 7.73
N LEU A 27 -9.92 8.15 6.85
CA LEU A 27 -9.95 9.60 6.62
C LEU A 27 -11.22 10.08 5.93
N ALA A 28 -11.78 9.27 5.03
CA ALA A 28 -13.06 9.58 4.39
C ALA A 28 -14.23 9.52 5.38
N SER A 29 -14.15 8.66 6.40
CA SER A 29 -15.21 8.48 7.40
C SER A 29 -15.32 9.64 8.39
N ASP A 30 -14.20 10.32 8.67
CA ASP A 30 -14.16 11.45 9.58
C ASP A 30 -13.11 12.49 9.11
N PRO A 31 -13.56 13.59 8.46
CA PRO A 31 -12.68 14.65 7.99
C PRO A 31 -11.95 15.42 9.11
N SER A 32 -12.32 15.25 10.37
CA SER A 32 -11.62 15.87 11.51
C SER A 32 -10.32 15.15 11.87
N ILE A 33 -10.13 13.92 11.38
CA ILE A 33 -8.89 13.16 11.57
C ILE A 33 -7.78 13.83 10.77
N VAL A 34 -6.82 14.43 11.47
CA VAL A 34 -5.58 14.94 10.87
C VAL A 34 -4.49 13.88 11.01
N PRO A 35 -4.00 13.29 9.91
CA PRO A 35 -2.93 12.30 9.97
C PRO A 35 -1.64 12.91 10.54
N SER A 36 -0.95 12.15 11.39
CA SER A 36 0.40 12.51 11.80
C SER A 36 1.36 12.46 10.61
N GLU A 37 2.47 13.20 10.69
CA GLU A 37 3.53 13.17 9.66
C GLU A 37 4.04 11.74 9.42
N ARG A 38 4.18 10.96 10.49
CA ARG A 38 4.56 9.54 10.40
C ARG A 38 3.54 8.73 9.61
N ALA A 39 2.24 8.94 9.85
CA ALA A 39 1.20 8.23 9.12
C ALA A 39 1.19 8.60 7.63
N LEU A 40 1.41 9.89 7.30
CA LEU A 40 1.55 10.36 5.93
C LEU A 40 2.77 9.75 5.24
N ALA A 41 3.92 9.72 5.91
CA ALA A 41 5.13 9.11 5.39
C ALA A 41 4.95 7.61 5.12
N GLU A 42 4.32 6.90 6.05
CA GLU A 42 4.00 5.47 5.89
C GLU A 42 3.03 5.22 4.74
N ARG A 43 1.96 6.03 4.60
CA ARG A 43 1.07 5.95 3.44
C ARG A 43 1.89 6.14 2.15
N ARG A 44 2.68 7.21 2.05
CA ARG A 44 3.49 7.50 0.84
C ARG A 44 4.39 6.33 0.49
N ARG A 45 5.13 5.79 1.46
CA ARG A 45 6.00 4.63 1.28
C ARG A 45 5.24 3.41 0.75
N LYS A 46 4.09 3.09 1.34
CA LYS A 46 3.24 1.96 0.88
C LYS A 46 2.70 2.18 -0.52
N GLY A 47 2.32 3.42 -0.86
CA GLY A 47 1.90 3.81 -2.20
C GLY A 47 3.02 3.63 -3.24
N SER A 48 4.23 4.09 -2.94
CA SER A 48 5.40 3.89 -3.81
C SER A 48 5.70 2.41 -4.01
N ARG A 49 5.67 1.61 -2.93
CA ARG A 49 5.91 0.17 -3.03
C ARG A 49 4.85 -0.57 -3.86
N LYS A 50 3.59 -0.18 -3.72
CA LYS A 50 2.49 -0.70 -4.56
C LYS A 50 2.74 -0.38 -6.03
N ALA A 51 3.17 0.85 -6.35
CA ALA A 51 3.48 1.26 -7.72
C ALA A 51 4.68 0.48 -8.29
N GLU A 52 5.74 0.26 -7.51
CA GLU A 52 6.88 -0.57 -7.91
C GLU A 52 6.46 -1.99 -8.29
N LEU A 53 5.61 -2.62 -7.46
CA LEU A 53 5.12 -3.98 -7.73
C LEU A 53 4.26 -4.01 -9.00
N LEU A 54 3.37 -3.04 -9.20
CA LEU A 54 2.57 -2.96 -10.42
C LEU A 54 3.45 -2.79 -11.66
N THR A 55 4.44 -1.90 -11.63
CA THR A 55 5.40 -1.73 -12.73
C THR A 55 6.20 -3.00 -13.00
N LYS A 56 6.70 -3.68 -11.96
CA LYS A 56 7.48 -4.92 -12.08
C LYS A 56 6.70 -6.01 -12.82
N TYR A 57 5.40 -6.08 -12.58
CA TYR A 57 4.52 -7.08 -13.18
C TYR A 57 3.76 -6.57 -14.41
N GLU A 58 4.10 -5.39 -14.91
CA GLU A 58 3.47 -4.77 -16.09
C GLU A 58 1.94 -4.61 -15.94
N LEU A 59 1.49 -4.29 -14.72
CA LEU A 59 0.08 -4.10 -14.33
C LEU A 59 -0.31 -2.62 -14.15
N ALA A 60 0.59 -1.70 -14.49
CA ALA A 60 0.42 -0.25 -14.32
C ALA A 60 -0.40 0.37 -15.45
#